data_AF-A0A972ZRV6-F1
#
_entry.id   AF-A0A972ZRV6-F1
#
_cell.length_a   1.000
_cell.length_b   1.000
_cell.length_c   1.000
_cell.angle_alpha   90.00
_cell.angle_beta   90.00
_cell.angle_gamma   90.00
#
_symmetry.space_group_name_H-M   'P 1'
#
loop_
_entity.id
_entity.type
_entity.pdbx_description
1 polymer ?
#
loop_
_entity_poly.entity_id
_entity_poly.type
_entity_poly.pdbx_seq_one_letter_code
_entity_poly.pdbx_strand_id
1 'polypeptide(L)'
;MSHPEKSESLKSEIENRLFGIQEYIEFKKRTNREITYISELFLEELLNEIYKGEGYHFENMNHKIPGYPAIDIADENKGISYQVTVTNDSSDLKTKVNKTLEIFYKNNFDKKYNKLYIVIASGIKAGEKLPHKKIFNINGHKITVKPNLFTSKNIIDLSGLAQKEIFKRTAKFENINNVLLKISNRPEKKNTF
;
A
#
# COMPACT_ATOMS: atom_id res chain seq x y z
N MET A 1 -15.14 0.32 -34.28
CA MET A 1 -15.76 0.88 -33.06
C MET A 1 -15.54 -0.14 -31.95
N SER A 2 -14.49 -0.05 -31.12
CA SER A 2 -14.19 -1.12 -30.13
C SER A 2 -13.13 -0.83 -29.05
N HIS A 3 -12.60 0.40 -28.90
CA HIS A 3 -11.50 0.66 -27.95
C HIS A 3 -11.89 1.40 -26.65
N PRO A 4 -12.73 2.44 -26.66
CA PRO A 4 -13.09 3.16 -25.44
C PRO A 4 -13.95 2.32 -24.48
N GLU A 5 -14.97 1.65 -25.01
CA GLU A 5 -15.92 0.84 -24.21
C GLU A 5 -15.24 -0.36 -23.53
N LYS A 6 -14.31 -1.02 -24.22
CA LYS A 6 -13.54 -2.14 -23.66
C LYS A 6 -12.62 -1.68 -22.52
N SER A 7 -11.98 -0.52 -22.68
CA SER A 7 -11.12 0.04 -21.63
C SER A 7 -11.93 0.43 -20.40
N GLU A 8 -13.12 1.00 -20.58
CA GLU A 8 -13.95 1.42 -19.45
C GLU A 8 -14.52 0.21 -18.69
N SER A 9 -14.96 -0.82 -19.43
CA SER A 9 -15.35 -2.11 -18.83
C SER A 9 -14.23 -2.71 -17.97
N LEU A 10 -12.99 -2.70 -18.46
CA LEU A 10 -11.85 -3.23 -17.71
C LEU A 10 -11.50 -2.40 -16.46
N LYS A 11 -11.65 -1.07 -16.51
CA LYS A 11 -11.47 -0.24 -15.31
C LYS A 11 -12.50 -0.59 -14.25
N SER A 12 -13.78 -0.69 -14.63
CA SER A 12 -14.84 -1.09 -13.70
C SER A 12 -14.60 -2.49 -13.13
N GLU A 13 -14.10 -3.44 -13.93
CA GLU A 13 -13.69 -4.76 -13.44
C GLU A 13 -12.56 -4.67 -12.40
N ILE A 14 -11.52 -3.88 -12.67
CA ILE A 14 -10.39 -3.66 -11.75
C ILE A 14 -10.90 -3.04 -10.43
N GLU A 15 -11.74 -2.02 -10.50
CA GLU A 15 -12.31 -1.37 -9.31
C GLU A 15 -13.13 -2.36 -8.47
N ASN A 16 -14.01 -3.12 -9.11
CA ASN A 16 -14.84 -4.13 -8.44
C ASN A 16 -13.98 -5.21 -7.77
N ARG A 17 -12.89 -5.65 -8.41
CA ARG A 17 -11.97 -6.64 -7.83
C ARG A 17 -11.19 -6.08 -6.65
N LEU A 18 -10.65 -4.87 -6.79
CA LEU A 18 -9.94 -4.19 -5.70
C LEU A 18 -10.86 -3.98 -4.50
N PHE A 19 -12.13 -3.60 -4.76
CA PHE A 19 -13.15 -3.49 -3.72
C PHE A 19 -13.41 -4.85 -3.04
N GLY A 20 -13.61 -5.93 -3.81
CA GLY A 20 -13.82 -7.26 -3.24
C GLY A 20 -12.63 -7.78 -2.41
N ILE A 21 -11.39 -7.49 -2.84
CA ILE A 21 -10.18 -7.80 -2.06
C ILE A 21 -10.16 -7.01 -0.75
N GLN A 22 -10.49 -5.72 -0.82
CA GLN A 22 -10.56 -4.85 0.35
C GLN A 22 -11.60 -5.34 1.36
N GLU A 23 -12.80 -5.72 0.90
CA GLU A 23 -13.85 -6.30 1.75
C GLU A 23 -13.42 -7.63 2.37
N TYR A 24 -12.75 -8.49 1.60
CA TYR A 24 -12.19 -9.74 2.12
C TYR A 24 -11.17 -9.49 3.24
N ILE A 25 -10.24 -8.55 3.05
CA ILE A 25 -9.24 -8.17 4.05
C ILE A 25 -9.93 -7.59 5.30
N GLU A 26 -10.90 -6.70 5.12
CA GLU A 26 -11.69 -6.10 6.20
C GLU A 26 -12.42 -7.17 7.03
N PHE A 27 -13.03 -8.15 6.37
CA PHE A 27 -13.72 -9.26 7.02
C PHE A 27 -12.74 -10.17 7.79
N LYS A 28 -11.57 -10.46 7.20
CA LYS A 28 -10.59 -11.40 7.77
C LYS A 28 -9.67 -10.79 8.82
N LYS A 29 -9.55 -9.47 8.93
CA LYS A 29 -8.57 -8.81 9.83
C LYS A 29 -8.62 -9.19 11.29
N ARG A 30 -9.77 -9.63 11.79
CA ARG A 30 -9.96 -10.05 13.19
C ARG A 30 -9.70 -11.53 13.41
N THR A 31 -9.75 -12.34 12.37
CA THR A 31 -9.73 -13.81 12.45
C THR A 31 -8.51 -14.44 11.80
N ASN A 32 -7.86 -13.74 10.86
CA ASN A 32 -6.65 -14.19 10.19
C ASN A 32 -5.48 -13.25 10.52
N ARG A 33 -4.54 -13.74 11.33
CA ARG A 33 -3.33 -12.99 11.74
C ARG A 33 -2.34 -12.77 10.59
N GLU A 34 -2.44 -13.56 9.52
CA GLU A 34 -1.57 -13.48 8.35
C GLU A 34 -2.09 -12.52 7.28
N ILE A 35 -3.30 -11.96 7.44
CA ILE A 35 -3.94 -11.16 6.38
C ILE A 35 -3.09 -9.96 5.97
N THR A 36 -2.35 -9.35 6.92
CA THR A 36 -1.45 -8.24 6.62
C THR A 36 -0.31 -8.69 5.73
N TYR A 37 0.34 -9.81 6.06
CA TYR A 37 1.42 -10.38 5.25
C TYR A 37 0.93 -10.80 3.86
N ILE A 38 -0.26 -11.40 3.77
CA ILE A 38 -0.89 -11.72 2.47
C ILE A 38 -1.15 -10.44 1.66
N SER A 39 -1.57 -9.36 2.32
CA SER A 39 -1.77 -8.05 1.70
C SER A 39 -0.46 -7.43 1.19
N GLU A 40 0.65 -7.60 1.91
CA GLU A 40 1.98 -7.17 1.47
C GLU A 40 2.42 -7.90 0.20
N LEU A 41 2.36 -9.25 0.20
CA LEU A 41 2.71 -10.06 -0.99
C LEU A 41 1.82 -9.72 -2.19
N PHE A 42 0.55 -9.37 -1.94
CA PHE A 42 -0.36 -8.95 -2.99
C PHE A 42 0.07 -7.59 -3.56
N LEU A 43 0.29 -6.61 -2.69
CA LEU A 43 0.65 -5.27 -3.12
C LEU A 43 2.01 -5.23 -3.81
N GLU A 44 2.97 -6.07 -3.43
CA GLU A 44 4.24 -6.20 -4.14
C GLU A 44 4.05 -6.61 -5.60
N GLU A 45 3.30 -7.70 -5.85
CA GLU A 45 3.00 -8.15 -7.21
C GLU A 45 2.21 -7.10 -8.01
N LEU A 46 1.22 -6.48 -7.38
CA LEU A 46 0.39 -5.47 -8.03
C LEU A 46 1.22 -4.23 -8.39
N LEU A 47 2.04 -3.70 -7.48
CA LEU A 47 2.88 -2.54 -7.73
C LEU A 47 3.88 -2.81 -8.85
N ASN A 48 4.51 -3.98 -8.89
CA ASN A 48 5.42 -4.33 -9.99
C ASN A 48 4.71 -4.37 -11.35
N GLU A 49 3.47 -4.84 -11.41
CA GLU A 49 2.72 -4.81 -12.67
C GLU A 49 2.22 -3.39 -13.03
N ILE A 50 1.80 -2.59 -12.04
CA ILE A 50 1.38 -1.18 -12.24
C ILE A 50 2.49 -0.34 -12.86
N TYR A 51 3.73 -0.54 -12.41
CA TYR A 51 4.88 0.23 -12.86
C TYR A 51 5.68 -0.47 -13.96
N LYS A 52 5.14 -1.53 -14.54
CA LYS A 52 5.81 -2.30 -15.57
C LYS A 52 6.09 -1.43 -16.79
N GLY A 53 7.35 -1.41 -17.21
CA GLY A 53 7.83 -0.57 -18.32
C GLY A 53 8.36 0.80 -17.89
N GLU A 54 8.23 1.18 -16.63
CA GLU A 54 8.78 2.43 -16.09
C GLU A 54 10.12 2.24 -15.34
N GLY A 55 10.62 1.00 -15.31
CA GLY A 55 11.89 0.63 -14.68
C GLY A 55 11.87 0.70 -13.15
N TYR A 56 10.71 0.56 -12.52
CA TYR A 56 10.59 0.33 -11.09
C TYR A 56 10.69 -1.15 -10.77
N HIS A 57 11.23 -1.47 -9.61
CA HIS A 57 11.33 -2.82 -9.07
C HIS A 57 11.04 -2.78 -7.57
N PHE A 58 9.82 -3.17 -7.21
CA PHE A 58 9.38 -3.22 -5.82
C PHE A 58 9.69 -4.57 -5.20
N GLU A 59 10.29 -4.57 -4.02
CA GLU A 59 10.61 -5.77 -3.26
C GLU A 59 9.94 -5.72 -1.90
N ASN A 60 9.45 -6.86 -1.40
CA ASN A 60 9.07 -6.98 0.01
C ASN A 60 10.34 -6.94 0.90
N MET A 61 10.39 -5.97 1.80
CA MET A 61 11.54 -5.72 2.67
C MET A 61 11.74 -6.82 3.71
N ASN A 62 10.72 -7.63 4.01
CA ASN A 62 10.87 -8.82 4.85
C ASN A 62 11.82 -9.87 4.24
N HIS A 63 12.04 -9.86 2.92
CA HIS A 63 13.06 -10.71 2.28
C HIS A 63 14.49 -10.26 2.60
N LYS A 64 14.68 -8.97 2.94
CA LYS A 64 15.98 -8.41 3.35
C LYS A 64 16.20 -8.58 4.84
N ILE A 65 15.23 -8.13 5.65
CA ILE A 65 15.28 -8.22 7.12
C ILE A 65 13.86 -8.53 7.61
N PRO A 66 13.63 -9.67 8.28
CA PRO A 66 12.34 -9.98 8.88
C PRO A 66 11.87 -8.87 9.84
N GLY A 67 10.65 -8.38 9.65
CA GLY A 67 10.11 -7.28 10.45
C GLY A 67 10.76 -5.93 10.13
N TYR A 68 11.06 -5.67 8.86
CA TYR A 68 11.69 -4.44 8.42
C TYR A 68 10.90 -3.21 8.93
N PRO A 69 11.55 -2.22 9.57
CA PRO A 69 10.82 -1.18 10.29
C PRO A 69 10.12 -0.21 9.32
N ALA A 70 8.85 0.11 9.60
CA ALA A 70 8.06 1.16 8.94
C ALA A 70 7.87 1.06 7.40
N ILE A 71 8.42 0.04 6.75
CA ILE A 71 8.40 -0.12 5.31
C ILE A 71 8.25 -1.61 5.04
N ASP A 72 7.21 -2.00 4.31
CA ASP A 72 6.98 -3.40 3.95
C ASP A 72 7.43 -3.65 2.51
N ILE A 73 7.27 -2.66 1.61
CA ILE A 73 7.61 -2.78 0.20
C ILE A 73 8.39 -1.55 -0.23
N ALA A 74 9.46 -1.70 -1.00
CA ALA A 74 10.21 -0.57 -1.51
C ALA A 74 10.90 -0.82 -2.84
N ASP A 75 11.06 0.25 -3.60
CA ASP A 75 12.06 0.38 -4.65
C ASP A 75 13.14 1.34 -4.14
N GLU A 76 14.25 0.76 -3.70
CA GLU A 76 15.36 1.52 -3.11
C GLU A 76 16.10 2.39 -4.13
N ASN A 77 16.11 1.99 -5.41
CA ASN A 77 16.80 2.71 -6.47
C ASN A 77 16.01 3.97 -6.88
N LYS A 78 14.67 3.88 -6.86
CA LYS A 78 13.77 5.00 -7.15
C LYS A 78 13.43 5.82 -5.91
N GLY A 79 13.77 5.34 -4.73
CA GLY A 79 13.53 6.02 -3.46
C GLY A 79 12.06 6.04 -3.04
N ILE A 80 11.24 5.09 -3.50
CA ILE A 80 9.82 4.99 -3.15
C ILE A 80 9.59 3.82 -2.20
N SER A 81 8.82 4.07 -1.15
CA SER A 81 8.48 3.08 -0.12
C SER A 81 6.98 3.05 0.17
N TYR A 82 6.50 1.88 0.57
CA TYR A 82 5.13 1.61 0.97
C TYR A 82 5.12 0.91 2.33
N GLN A 83 4.31 1.42 3.25
CA GLN A 83 3.82 0.66 4.40
C GLN A 83 2.42 0.16 4.06
N VAL A 84 2.19 -1.13 4.21
CA VAL A 84 0.90 -1.78 4.16
C VAL A 84 0.37 -1.91 5.59
N THR A 85 -0.89 -1.54 5.80
CA THR A 85 -1.53 -1.72 7.09
C THR A 85 -2.99 -2.07 6.93
N VAL A 86 -3.50 -2.82 7.89
CA VAL A 86 -4.92 -3.10 8.09
C VAL A 86 -5.36 -2.38 9.35
N THR A 87 -6.46 -1.62 9.31
CA THR A 87 -6.89 -0.79 10.43
C THR A 87 -8.24 -1.23 10.98
N ASN A 88 -8.44 -1.19 12.28
CA ASN A 88 -9.74 -1.50 12.89
C ASN A 88 -10.73 -0.33 12.86
N ASP A 89 -10.21 0.88 13.07
CA ASP A 89 -10.97 2.12 13.12
C ASP A 89 -10.08 3.34 12.86
N SER A 90 -10.69 4.53 12.92
CA SER A 90 -10.07 5.85 12.74
C SER A 90 -8.93 6.14 13.73
N SER A 91 -9.07 5.72 14.99
CA SER A 91 -8.09 5.93 16.04
C SER A 91 -6.85 5.06 15.80
N ASP A 92 -7.08 3.81 15.42
CA ASP A 92 -6.05 2.86 15.01
C ASP A 92 -5.30 3.39 13.78
N LEU A 93 -6.00 3.88 12.75
CA LEU A 93 -5.38 4.51 11.57
C LEU A 93 -4.43 5.64 11.96
N LYS A 94 -4.89 6.59 12.80
CA LYS A 94 -4.07 7.71 13.25
C LYS A 94 -2.84 7.25 14.03
N THR A 95 -3.02 6.26 14.91
CA THR A 95 -1.94 5.70 15.72
C THR A 95 -0.88 5.04 14.84
N LYS A 96 -1.32 4.20 13.89
CA LYS A 96 -0.43 3.52 12.96
C LYS A 96 0.33 4.47 12.05
N VAL A 97 -0.34 5.44 11.43
CA VAL A 97 0.33 6.45 10.58
C VAL A 97 1.39 7.22 11.35
N ASN A 98 1.06 7.70 12.56
CA ASN A 98 2.03 8.43 13.38
C ASN A 98 3.21 7.52 13.77
N LYS A 99 2.93 6.29 14.20
CA LYS A 99 3.97 5.32 14.58
C LYS A 99 4.89 4.97 13.41
N THR A 100 4.33 4.75 12.22
CA THR A 100 5.11 4.52 11.00
C THR A 100 6.03 5.69 10.72
N LEU A 101 5.53 6.93 10.75
CA LEU A 101 6.36 8.13 10.53
C LEU A 101 7.46 8.27 11.59
N GLU A 102 7.15 8.03 12.86
CA GLU A 102 8.13 8.09 13.95
C GLU A 102 9.25 7.05 13.77
N ILE A 103 8.90 5.79 13.47
CA ILE A 103 9.86 4.72 13.22
C ILE A 103 10.67 5.01 11.95
N PHE A 104 10.03 5.53 10.91
CA PHE A 104 10.68 5.86 9.64
C PHE A 104 11.81 6.89 9.83
N TYR A 105 11.53 7.98 10.54
CA TYR A 105 12.55 8.99 10.87
C TYR A 105 13.58 8.49 11.88
N LYS A 106 13.17 7.70 12.87
CA LYS A 106 14.11 7.10 13.85
C LYS A 106 15.18 6.24 13.16
N ASN A 107 14.82 5.58 12.05
CA ASN A 107 15.74 4.76 11.26
C ASN A 107 16.44 5.53 10.11
N ASN A 108 16.30 6.86 10.04
CA ASN A 108 16.89 7.71 8.99
C ASN A 108 16.47 7.34 7.56
N PHE A 109 15.30 6.73 7.37
CA PHE A 109 14.84 6.32 6.04
C PHE A 109 14.52 7.51 5.14
N ASP A 110 14.30 8.69 5.70
CA ASP A 110 14.12 9.95 4.96
C ASP A 110 15.38 10.43 4.21
N LYS A 111 16.53 9.78 4.44
CA LYS A 111 17.77 9.98 3.69
C LYS A 111 17.87 9.09 2.45
N LYS A 112 17.14 7.96 2.44
CA LYS A 112 17.16 6.96 1.37
C LYS A 112 15.94 7.05 0.47
N TYR A 113 14.76 7.26 1.07
CA TYR A 113 13.50 7.33 0.35
C TYR A 113 13.01 8.78 0.28
N ASN A 114 12.64 9.20 -0.93
CA ASN A 114 12.07 10.51 -1.19
C ASN A 114 10.53 10.50 -1.09
N LYS A 115 9.91 9.31 -1.00
CA LYS A 115 8.47 9.11 -0.96
C LYS A 115 8.08 7.93 -0.08
N LEU A 116 7.11 8.15 0.81
CA LEU A 116 6.43 7.11 1.57
C LEU A 116 4.94 7.14 1.25
N TYR A 117 4.37 5.98 0.95
CA TYR A 117 2.94 5.74 0.88
C TYR A 117 2.50 4.85 2.05
N ILE A 118 1.30 5.08 2.57
CA ILE A 118 0.67 4.21 3.56
C ILE A 118 -0.61 3.67 2.95
N VAL A 119 -0.64 2.36 2.69
CA VAL A 119 -1.76 1.65 2.08
C VAL A 119 -2.62 1.04 3.17
N ILE A 120 -3.86 1.48 3.29
CA ILE A 120 -4.88 0.93 4.18
C ILE A 120 -5.60 -0.19 3.41
N ALA A 121 -5.05 -1.40 3.49
CA ALA A 121 -5.50 -2.53 2.68
C ALA A 121 -6.94 -2.97 2.99
N SER A 122 -7.45 -2.61 4.18
CA SER A 122 -8.83 -2.87 4.60
C SER A 122 -9.80 -1.72 4.28
N GLY A 123 -9.34 -0.67 3.60
CA GLY A 123 -10.17 0.46 3.19
C GLY A 123 -10.18 1.64 4.15
N ILE A 124 -10.49 2.81 3.60
CA ILE A 124 -10.70 4.05 4.36
C ILE A 124 -12.20 4.37 4.36
N LYS A 125 -12.78 4.60 5.54
CA LYS A 125 -14.20 4.93 5.66
C LYS A 125 -14.50 6.27 4.99
N ALA A 126 -15.67 6.38 4.36
CA ALA A 126 -16.13 7.64 3.79
C ALA A 126 -16.21 8.73 4.89
N GLY A 127 -15.67 9.92 4.59
CA GLY A 127 -15.62 11.03 5.55
C GLY A 127 -14.53 10.93 6.61
N GLU A 128 -13.69 9.88 6.59
CA GLU A 128 -12.58 9.70 7.53
C GLU A 128 -11.58 10.85 7.43
N LYS A 129 -11.21 11.43 8.58
CA LYS A 129 -10.22 12.51 8.64
C LYS A 129 -8.82 11.92 8.66
N LEU A 130 -8.15 11.98 7.52
CA LEU A 130 -6.80 11.46 7.39
C LEU A 130 -5.79 12.20 8.29
N PRO A 131 -4.88 11.46 8.95
CA PRO A 131 -3.81 12.04 9.74
C PRO A 131 -2.94 13.01 8.93
N HIS A 132 -2.61 14.14 9.56
CA HIS A 132 -1.82 15.21 8.94
C HIS A 132 -0.73 15.75 9.87
N LYS A 133 -0.32 14.96 10.89
CA LYS A 133 0.73 15.36 11.83
C LYS A 133 2.03 15.60 11.06
N LYS A 134 2.56 16.82 11.15
CA LYS A 134 3.77 17.25 10.43
C LYS A 134 5.01 17.31 11.28
N ILE A 135 4.89 17.27 12.61
CA ILE A 135 6.02 17.45 13.53
C ILE A 135 6.04 16.30 14.53
N PHE A 136 7.21 15.71 14.70
CA PHE A 136 7.46 14.59 15.61
C PHE A 136 8.66 14.91 16.51
N ASN A 137 8.64 14.38 17.73
CA ASN A 137 9.81 14.42 18.61
C ASN A 137 10.50 13.06 18.54
N ILE A 138 11.70 13.02 17.99
CA ILE A 138 12.50 11.80 17.85
C ILE A 138 13.82 12.03 18.59
N ASN A 139 14.09 11.20 19.61
CA ASN A 139 15.28 11.30 20.45
C ASN A 139 15.52 12.73 21.02
N GLY A 140 14.45 13.43 21.42
CA GLY A 140 14.54 14.80 21.94
C GLY A 140 14.60 15.91 20.88
N HIS A 141 14.69 15.56 19.59
CA HIS A 141 14.72 16.54 18.50
C HIS A 141 13.37 16.66 17.79
N LYS A 142 12.96 17.89 17.50
CA LYS A 142 11.79 18.18 16.66
C LYS A 142 12.15 17.94 15.20
N ILE A 143 11.45 17.01 14.56
CA ILE A 143 11.55 16.69 13.15
C ILE A 143 10.27 17.14 12.45
N THR A 144 10.43 17.89 11.36
CA THR A 144 9.33 18.26 10.46
C THR A 144 9.28 17.30 9.28
N VAL A 145 8.12 16.72 9.00
CA VAL A 145 7.90 15.84 7.85
C VAL A 145 8.07 16.62 6.56
N LYS A 146 9.01 16.21 5.72
CA LYS A 146 9.25 16.83 4.41
C LYS A 146 8.00 16.64 3.51
N PRO A 147 7.43 17.70 2.91
CA PRO A 147 6.20 17.57 2.11
C PRO A 147 6.32 16.68 0.86
N ASN A 148 7.52 16.57 0.29
CA ASN A 148 7.79 15.64 -0.81
C ASN A 148 7.73 14.18 -0.33
N LEU A 149 8.26 13.89 0.87
CA LEU A 149 8.24 12.57 1.49
C LEU A 149 6.82 12.08 1.77
N PHE A 150 6.05 12.86 2.52
CA PHE A 150 4.74 12.40 2.99
C PHE A 150 3.77 13.55 3.26
N THR A 151 2.53 13.34 2.84
CA THR A 151 1.36 14.15 3.19
C THR A 151 0.16 13.22 3.40
N SER A 152 -0.96 13.73 3.90
CA SER A 152 -2.21 12.95 3.98
C SER A 152 -2.65 12.38 2.62
N LYS A 153 -2.25 12.98 1.50
CA LYS A 153 -2.49 12.46 0.14
C LYS A 153 -1.74 11.16 -0.15
N ASN A 154 -0.75 10.80 0.66
CA ASN A 154 0.00 9.55 0.54
C ASN A 154 -0.62 8.41 1.36
N ILE A 155 -1.68 8.68 2.11
CA ILE A 155 -2.53 7.66 2.72
C ILE A 155 -3.60 7.29 1.70
N ILE A 156 -3.61 6.03 1.29
CA ILE A 156 -4.49 5.51 0.23
C ILE A 156 -5.03 4.15 0.64
N ASP A 157 -6.19 3.78 0.12
CA ASP A 157 -6.66 2.40 0.11
C ASP A 157 -6.54 1.83 -1.31
N LEU A 158 -7.13 0.65 -1.57
CA LEU A 158 -7.01 0.00 -2.88
C LEU A 158 -7.74 0.79 -3.98
N SER A 159 -8.86 1.43 -3.65
CA SER A 159 -9.56 2.33 -4.58
C SER A 159 -8.72 3.58 -4.88
N GLY A 160 -8.08 4.15 -3.87
CA GLY A 160 -7.13 5.26 -4.02
C GLY A 160 -5.91 4.90 -4.87
N LEU A 161 -5.42 3.65 -4.75
CA LEU A 161 -4.34 3.12 -5.59
C LEU A 161 -4.76 3.04 -7.06
N ALA A 162 -5.99 2.58 -7.34
CA ALA A 162 -6.54 2.52 -8.70
C ALA A 162 -6.52 3.89 -9.38
N GLN A 163 -7.07 4.89 -8.69
CA GLN A 163 -7.24 6.25 -9.21
C GLN A 163 -5.93 7.04 -9.31
N LYS A 164 -4.95 6.75 -8.45
CA LYS A 164 -3.67 7.49 -8.42
C LYS A 164 -2.59 6.84 -9.26
N GLU A 165 -2.57 5.52 -9.33
CA GLU A 165 -1.48 4.79 -9.95
C GLU A 165 -1.99 4.01 -11.16
N ILE A 166 -2.96 3.10 -11.00
CA ILE A 166 -3.37 2.17 -12.08
C ILE A 166 -3.87 2.92 -13.33
N PHE A 167 -4.88 3.78 -13.19
CA PHE A 167 -5.54 4.41 -14.33
C PHE A 167 -4.79 5.60 -14.94
N LYS A 168 -3.63 5.94 -14.38
CA LYS A 168 -2.76 7.03 -14.86
C LYS A 168 -1.49 6.55 -15.53
N ARG A 169 -1.22 5.24 -15.47
CA ARG A 169 0.04 4.64 -15.91
C ARG A 169 -0.13 3.87 -17.21
N THR A 170 1.01 3.47 -17.76
CA THR A 170 1.11 2.79 -19.07
C THR A 170 0.87 1.29 -18.99
N ALA A 171 0.74 0.73 -17.79
CA ALA A 171 0.47 -0.69 -17.60
C ALA A 171 -0.84 -1.10 -18.29
N LYS A 172 -0.83 -2.29 -18.90
CA LYS A 172 -2.02 -2.84 -19.55
C LYS A 172 -3.01 -3.31 -18.49
N PHE A 173 -4.25 -2.81 -18.55
CA PHE A 173 -5.31 -3.17 -17.60
C PHE A 173 -5.58 -4.67 -17.57
N GLU A 174 -5.41 -5.38 -18.68
CA GLU A 174 -5.53 -6.85 -18.73
C GLU A 174 -4.51 -7.53 -17.81
N ASN A 175 -3.27 -7.04 -17.76
CA ASN A 175 -2.25 -7.63 -16.88
C ASN A 175 -2.55 -7.36 -15.42
N ILE A 176 -3.02 -6.15 -15.09
CA ILE A 176 -3.47 -5.80 -13.75
C ILE A 176 -4.61 -6.73 -13.33
N ASN A 177 -5.62 -6.91 -14.19
CA ASN A 177 -6.74 -7.81 -13.94
C ASN A 177 -6.26 -9.26 -13.68
N ASN A 178 -5.27 -9.73 -14.44
CA ASN A 178 -4.66 -11.05 -14.25
C ASN A 178 -3.93 -11.20 -12.90
N VAL A 179 -3.29 -10.15 -12.38
CA VAL A 179 -2.72 -10.17 -11.02
C VAL A 179 -3.85 -10.27 -10.00
N LEU A 180 -4.92 -9.48 -10.16
CA LEU A 180 -6.06 -9.47 -9.23
C LEU A 180 -6.78 -10.82 -9.17
N LEU A 181 -6.87 -11.55 -10.29
CA LEU A 181 -7.47 -12.88 -10.37
C LEU A 181 -6.73 -13.95 -9.56
N LYS A 182 -5.42 -13.77 -9.28
CA LYS A 182 -4.64 -14.76 -8.54
C LYS A 182 -4.92 -14.75 -7.04
N ILE A 183 -5.43 -13.64 -6.51
CA ILE A 183 -5.49 -13.39 -5.06
C ILE A 183 -6.52 -14.28 -4.38
N SER A 184 -7.69 -14.48 -4.99
CA SER A 184 -8.73 -15.37 -4.46
C SER A 184 -8.28 -16.83 -4.36
N ASN A 185 -7.22 -17.21 -5.06
CA ASN A 185 -6.67 -18.56 -5.11
C ASN A 185 -5.36 -18.71 -4.32
N ARG A 186 -4.89 -17.67 -3.62
CA ARG A 186 -3.66 -17.77 -2.83
C ARG A 186 -3.93 -18.64 -1.59
N PRO A 187 -3.13 -19.69 -1.35
CA PRO A 187 -3.29 -20.50 -0.15
C PRO A 187 -3.03 -19.63 1.09
N GLU A 188 -3.94 -19.68 2.07
CA GLU A 188 -3.61 -19.27 3.44
C GLU A 188 -2.40 -20.13 3.87
N LYS A 189 -1.37 -19.55 4.49
CA LYS A 189 -0.19 -20.32 4.90
C LYS A 189 -0.70 -21.40 5.84
N LYS A 190 -0.57 -22.68 5.45
CA LYS A 190 -0.84 -23.77 6.38
C LYS A 190 0.19 -23.60 7.49
N ASN A 191 -0.28 -23.37 8.72
CA ASN A 191 0.57 -23.34 9.90
C ASN A 191 1.45 -24.60 9.92
N THR A 192 2.71 -24.48 9.52
CA THR A 192 3.75 -25.39 9.97
C THR A 192 4.20 -24.87 11.32
N PHE A 193 3.57 -25.40 12.36
CA PHE A 193 4.14 -25.42 13.71
C PHE A 193 5.20 -26.52 13.77
#